data_AF-A0A7W6NZE9-F1
#
_entry.id   AF-A0A7W6NZE9-F1
#
_cell.length_a   1.000
_cell.length_b   1.000
_cell.length_c   1.000
_cell.angle_alpha   90.00
_cell.angle_beta   90.00
_cell.angle_gamma   90.00
#
_symmetry.space_group_name_H-M   'P 1'
#
loop_
_entity.id
_entity.type
_entity.pdbx_description
1 polymer ?
#
loop_
_entity_poly.entity_id
_entity_poly.type
_entity_poly.pdbx_seq_one_letter_code
_entity_poly.pdbx_strand_id
1 'polypeptide(L)'
;MGLIHRDAALDHPALPLLLARLGAPEIAAVPRYPLPGSRRGRCYWNVRDQVRGHGGGCVFGWMLVEIPGVALFGWHHAVWRAPSGQLTDISPHPVTGWAVGSTSFAVDPVQDHPLDWPPGLPQVFEPLVQDAVLDRFIAAEAEVHALRARYRDAEQAIPSATCFDGDAELIVHVETIADVARLKKLERRYLPAIRTAESRRDALIPALVALQDAALEGAERLRAWAPGMMVVGPDNGPRQEPASAAPCGSPAP
;
A
#
# COMPACT_ATOMS: atom_id res chain seq x y z
N MET A 1 10.40 18.64 -6.36
CA MET A 1 9.99 17.65 -5.34
C MET A 1 9.86 16.28 -6.01
N GLY A 2 10.04 15.19 -5.28
CA GLY A 2 9.69 13.84 -5.79
C GLY A 2 8.19 13.59 -5.66
N LEU A 3 7.70 12.48 -6.22
CA LEU A 3 6.32 12.05 -6.02
C LEU A 3 6.02 11.87 -4.53
N ILE A 4 4.95 12.49 -4.06
CA ILE A 4 4.46 12.33 -2.70
C ILE A 4 3.60 11.07 -2.67
N HIS A 5 3.85 10.24 -1.66
CA HIS A 5 3.07 9.05 -1.36
C HIS A 5 2.54 9.17 0.07
N ARG A 6 1.32 8.68 0.31
CA ARG A 6 0.74 8.56 1.65
C ARG A 6 -0.06 7.28 1.79
N ASP A 7 -0.30 6.85 3.01
CA ASP A 7 -1.24 5.76 3.25
C ASP A 7 -2.64 6.20 2.76
N ALA A 8 -3.31 5.34 1.99
CA ALA A 8 -4.62 5.66 1.43
C ALA A 8 -5.66 5.79 2.54
N ALA A 9 -6.54 6.79 2.48
CA ALA A 9 -7.64 6.88 3.45
C ALA A 9 -8.58 5.67 3.32
N LEU A 10 -9.03 5.10 4.44
CA LEU A 10 -9.89 3.91 4.44
C LEU A 10 -11.29 4.17 3.88
N ASP A 11 -11.70 5.43 3.84
CA ASP A 11 -12.96 5.93 3.27
C ASP A 11 -12.76 6.54 1.87
N HIS A 12 -11.58 6.36 1.25
CA HIS A 12 -11.32 6.90 -0.07
C HIS A 12 -12.31 6.35 -1.11
N PRO A 13 -12.96 7.19 -1.94
CA PRO A 13 -14.06 6.75 -2.82
C PRO A 13 -13.66 5.72 -3.89
N ALA A 14 -12.40 5.76 -4.34
CA ALA A 14 -11.86 4.78 -5.29
C ALA A 14 -11.39 3.46 -4.65
N LEU A 15 -11.38 3.36 -3.32
CA LEU A 15 -10.84 2.20 -2.61
C LEU A 15 -11.57 0.89 -2.94
N PRO A 16 -12.92 0.85 -3.05
CA PRO A 16 -13.61 -0.39 -3.42
C PRO A 16 -13.17 -0.97 -4.77
N LEU A 17 -12.82 -0.11 -5.74
CA LEU A 17 -12.33 -0.55 -7.05
C LEU A 17 -10.94 -1.18 -6.94
N LEU A 18 -10.05 -0.57 -6.15
CA LEU A 18 -8.73 -1.15 -5.87
C LEU A 18 -8.86 -2.49 -5.14
N LEU A 19 -9.67 -2.58 -4.08
CA LEU A 19 -9.88 -3.83 -3.33
C LEU A 19 -10.42 -4.96 -4.22
N ALA A 20 -11.32 -4.64 -5.15
CA ALA A 20 -11.82 -5.60 -6.13
C ALA A 20 -10.71 -6.10 -7.06
N ARG A 21 -9.80 -5.23 -7.52
CA ARG A 21 -8.64 -5.64 -8.34
C ARG A 21 -7.63 -6.48 -7.57
N LEU A 22 -7.48 -6.22 -6.27
CA LEU A 22 -6.61 -6.98 -5.38
C LEU A 22 -7.20 -8.34 -4.99
N GLY A 23 -8.52 -8.53 -5.12
CA GLY A 23 -9.21 -9.69 -4.56
C GLY A 23 -9.18 -9.72 -3.04
N ALA A 24 -9.02 -8.56 -2.38
CA ALA A 24 -8.79 -8.42 -0.95
C ALA A 24 -9.94 -7.61 -0.30
N PRO A 25 -11.03 -8.27 0.14
CA PRO A 25 -12.23 -7.56 0.60
C PRO A 25 -12.12 -7.02 2.03
N GLU A 26 -11.23 -7.58 2.86
CA GLU A 26 -11.05 -7.16 4.25
C GLU A 26 -9.98 -6.08 4.34
N ILE A 27 -10.32 -4.95 4.97
CA ILE A 27 -9.43 -3.81 5.15
C ILE A 27 -9.37 -3.40 6.62
N ALA A 28 -8.18 -3.00 7.09
CA ALA A 28 -7.95 -2.51 8.43
C ALA A 28 -6.95 -1.35 8.45
N ALA A 29 -7.09 -0.48 9.45
CA ALA A 29 -6.02 0.40 9.88
C ALA A 29 -5.12 -0.39 10.84
N VAL A 30 -3.88 -0.63 10.46
CA VAL A 30 -2.90 -1.37 11.26
C VAL A 30 -1.90 -0.38 11.87
N PRO A 31 -1.79 -0.29 13.21
CA PRO A 31 -0.78 0.55 13.84
C PRO A 31 0.63 0.20 13.37
N ARG A 32 1.40 1.21 12.96
CA ARG A 32 2.78 1.06 12.50
C ARG A 32 3.74 1.47 13.60
N TYR A 33 4.58 0.54 14.02
CA TYR A 33 5.64 0.72 15.00
C TYR A 33 6.90 -0.01 14.50
N PRO A 34 7.71 0.63 13.64
CA PRO A 34 8.90 -0.01 13.09
C PRO A 34 9.83 -0.46 14.22
N LEU A 35 10.17 -1.75 14.27
CA LEU A 35 11.01 -2.28 15.35
C LEU A 35 12.50 -1.98 15.08
N PRO A 36 13.31 -1.77 16.13
CA PRO A 36 14.76 -1.69 15.99
C PRO A 36 15.31 -2.90 15.21
N GLY A 37 16.15 -2.64 14.20
CA GLY A 37 16.70 -3.68 13.33
C GLY A 37 15.84 -4.07 12.14
N SER A 38 14.59 -3.60 12.05
CA SER A 38 13.74 -3.82 10.87
C SER A 38 14.32 -3.13 9.64
N ARG A 39 14.33 -3.84 8.52
CA ARG A 39 14.98 -3.39 7.28
C ARG A 39 13.97 -2.92 6.24
N ARG A 40 14.36 -1.94 5.42
CA ARG A 40 13.56 -1.39 4.33
C ARG A 40 13.31 -2.44 3.26
N GLY A 41 12.08 -2.54 2.78
CA GLY A 41 11.72 -3.46 1.69
C GLY A 41 11.74 -4.94 2.10
N ARG A 42 11.75 -5.22 3.41
CA ARG A 42 11.85 -6.57 3.97
C ARG A 42 10.69 -6.95 4.87
N CYS A 43 9.50 -6.45 4.56
CA CYS A 43 8.34 -6.64 5.43
C CYS A 43 8.07 -8.11 5.78
N TYR A 44 8.21 -9.01 4.81
CA TYR A 44 8.08 -10.45 5.05
C TYR A 44 9.11 -10.99 6.04
N TRP A 45 10.39 -10.62 5.88
CA TRP A 45 11.47 -11.13 6.73
C TRP A 45 11.47 -10.49 8.12
N ASN A 46 11.18 -9.20 8.23
CA ASN A 46 11.00 -8.52 9.51
C ASN A 46 9.92 -9.25 10.33
N VAL A 47 8.78 -9.56 9.71
CA VAL A 47 7.67 -10.29 10.38
C VAL A 47 8.05 -11.73 10.68
N ARG A 48 8.68 -12.45 9.73
CA ARG A 48 9.15 -13.82 9.95
C ARG A 48 10.08 -13.91 11.15
N ASP A 49 11.05 -13.00 11.24
CA ASP A 49 12.04 -13.00 12.31
C ASP A 49 11.42 -12.56 13.64
N GLN A 50 10.45 -11.63 13.60
CA GLN A 50 9.64 -11.30 14.78
C GLN A 50 8.82 -12.49 15.27
N VAL A 51 8.19 -13.26 14.38
CA VAL A 51 7.44 -14.48 14.72
C VAL A 51 8.36 -15.54 15.33
N ARG A 52 9.58 -15.70 14.80
CA ARG A 52 10.57 -16.64 15.36
C ARG A 52 11.03 -16.24 16.76
N GLY A 53 11.22 -14.95 17.01
CA GLY A 53 11.70 -14.45 18.30
C GLY A 53 10.61 -14.31 19.37
N HIS A 54 9.39 -13.98 18.99
CA HIS A 54 8.34 -13.52 19.90
C HIS A 54 6.99 -14.23 19.71
N GLY A 55 6.90 -15.22 18.81
CA GLY A 55 5.67 -15.93 18.48
C GLY A 55 4.67 -15.10 17.67
N GLY A 56 3.43 -15.56 17.60
CA GLY A 56 2.37 -14.94 16.79
C GLY A 56 2.34 -15.49 15.37
N GLY A 57 1.97 -14.65 14.40
CA GLY A 57 1.83 -15.04 12.99
C GLY A 57 2.20 -13.94 12.00
N CYS A 58 2.49 -14.35 10.78
CA CYS A 58 2.64 -13.47 9.63
C CYS A 58 1.29 -13.33 8.95
N VAL A 59 0.83 -12.09 8.73
CA VAL A 59 -0.37 -11.82 7.95
C VAL A 59 0.03 -11.10 6.67
N PHE A 60 -0.23 -11.74 5.54
CA PHE A 60 0.03 -11.18 4.21
C PHE A 60 -1.14 -10.32 3.74
N GLY A 61 -0.83 -9.36 2.89
CA GLY A 61 -1.82 -8.41 2.42
C GLY A 61 -1.20 -7.32 1.58
N TRP A 62 -1.93 -6.22 1.46
CA TRP A 62 -1.62 -5.12 0.59
C TRP A 62 -1.59 -3.85 1.42
N MET A 63 -0.44 -3.19 1.44
CA MET A 63 -0.35 -1.80 1.84
C MET A 63 -1.02 -0.95 0.77
N LEU A 64 -2.02 -0.18 1.16
CA LEU A 64 -2.80 0.68 0.28
C LEU A 64 -2.18 2.08 0.30
N VAL A 65 -1.64 2.50 -0.82
CA VAL A 65 -0.89 3.74 -0.97
C VAL A 65 -1.60 4.64 -1.96
N GLU A 66 -1.63 5.93 -1.65
CA GLU A 66 -2.12 6.97 -2.55
C GLU A 66 -0.93 7.80 -3.06
N ILE A 67 -0.93 8.07 -4.36
CA ILE A 67 -0.26 9.22 -4.97
C ILE A 67 -1.33 10.31 -5.08
N PRO A 68 -1.36 11.32 -4.19
CA PRO A 68 -2.47 12.26 -4.08
C PRO A 68 -2.97 12.80 -5.41
N GLY A 69 -4.26 12.59 -5.68
CA GLY A 69 -4.92 13.05 -6.90
C GLY A 69 -4.50 12.35 -8.20
N VAL A 70 -3.63 11.34 -8.15
CA VAL A 70 -3.11 10.63 -9.33
C VAL A 70 -3.57 9.18 -9.39
N ALA A 71 -3.28 8.38 -8.36
CA ALA A 71 -3.60 6.96 -8.32
C ALA A 71 -3.66 6.44 -6.88
N LEU A 72 -4.43 5.38 -6.65
CA LEU A 72 -4.19 4.44 -5.56
C LEU A 72 -3.41 3.24 -6.08
N PHE A 73 -2.68 2.56 -5.21
CA PHE A 73 -2.11 1.26 -5.53
C PHE A 73 -1.95 0.37 -4.29
N GLY A 74 -2.05 -0.93 -4.51
CA GLY A 74 -1.70 -1.95 -3.54
C GLY A 74 -0.24 -2.39 -3.72
N TRP A 75 0.53 -2.35 -2.65
CA TRP A 75 1.87 -2.94 -2.57
C TRP A 75 1.82 -4.13 -1.61
N HIS A 76 2.09 -5.34 -2.11
CA HIS A 76 2.07 -6.53 -1.26
C HIS A 76 3.05 -6.40 -0.08
N HIS A 77 2.58 -6.77 1.10
CA HIS A 77 3.16 -6.44 2.39
C HIS A 77 2.86 -7.53 3.42
N ALA A 78 3.60 -7.51 4.53
CA ALA A 78 3.32 -8.36 5.67
C ALA A 78 3.31 -7.55 6.95
N VAL A 79 2.34 -7.86 7.81
CA VAL A 79 2.21 -7.32 9.16
C VAL A 79 2.28 -8.46 10.18
N TRP A 80 2.74 -8.15 11.38
CA TRP A 80 2.84 -9.12 12.45
C TRP A 80 1.52 -9.20 13.22
N ARG A 81 0.98 -10.41 13.36
CA ARG A 81 -0.09 -10.71 14.31
C ARG A 81 0.54 -11.19 15.60
N ALA A 82 0.50 -10.38 16.65
CA ALA A 82 0.98 -10.77 17.97
C ALA A 82 0.21 -11.99 18.52
N PRO A 83 0.74 -12.73 19.50
CA PRO A 83 0.01 -13.81 20.17
C PRO A 83 -1.34 -13.40 20.76
N SER A 84 -1.51 -12.11 21.09
CA SER A 84 -2.78 -11.52 21.54
C SER A 84 -3.83 -11.38 20.43
N GLY A 85 -3.46 -11.62 19.17
CA GLY A 85 -4.29 -11.41 17.99
C GLY A 85 -4.20 -10.01 17.38
N GLN A 86 -3.52 -9.06 18.03
CA GLN A 86 -3.36 -7.69 17.52
C GLN A 86 -2.44 -7.64 16.30
N LEU A 87 -2.86 -6.91 15.25
CA LEU A 87 -2.03 -6.62 14.09
C LEU A 87 -1.16 -5.39 14.34
N THR A 88 0.12 -5.50 14.01
CA THR A 88 1.10 -4.41 14.06
C THR A 88 1.98 -4.44 12.82
N ASP A 89 2.11 -3.29 12.17
CA ASP A 89 3.08 -3.12 11.10
C ASP A 89 4.44 -2.73 11.70
N ILE A 90 5.34 -3.70 11.76
CA ILE A 90 6.66 -3.56 12.36
C ILE A 90 7.72 -3.10 11.35
N SER A 91 7.34 -2.85 10.11
CA SER A 91 8.28 -2.56 9.03
C SER A 91 8.34 -1.07 8.72
N PRO A 92 9.54 -0.51 8.43
CA PRO A 92 9.64 0.84 7.93
C PRO A 92 9.15 0.92 6.47
N HIS A 93 8.45 2.00 6.11
CA HIS A 93 7.90 2.15 4.76
C HIS A 93 8.83 2.95 3.85
N PRO A 94 9.14 2.43 2.65
CA PRO A 94 10.03 3.10 1.73
C PRO A 94 9.45 4.40 1.14
N VAL A 95 8.12 4.57 1.17
CA VAL A 95 7.38 5.63 0.48
C VAL A 95 6.43 6.42 1.38
N THR A 96 5.77 5.82 2.38
CA THR A 96 4.83 6.53 3.27
C THR A 96 5.40 6.89 4.65
N GLY A 97 6.69 6.62 4.90
CA GLY A 97 7.43 7.15 6.06
C GLY A 97 8.02 6.12 7.02
N TRP A 98 8.93 6.61 7.87
CA TRP A 98 9.77 5.82 8.79
C TRP A 98 9.30 5.87 10.25
N ALA A 99 8.31 6.70 10.52
CA ALA A 99 7.84 6.98 11.86
C ALA A 99 6.68 6.06 12.26
N VAL A 100 6.34 6.15 13.54
CA VAL A 100 5.08 5.62 14.07
C VAL A 100 3.91 6.21 13.27
N GLY A 101 2.95 5.36 12.91
CA GLY A 101 1.83 5.76 12.07
C GLY A 101 0.72 4.71 11.99
N SER A 102 -0.04 4.73 10.90
CA SER A 102 -1.07 3.74 10.61
C SER A 102 -0.95 3.30 9.16
N THR A 103 -0.85 2.00 8.93
CA THR A 103 -0.86 1.38 7.60
C THR A 103 -2.30 1.04 7.22
N SER A 104 -2.76 1.58 6.09
CA SER A 104 -3.98 1.10 5.44
C SER A 104 -3.69 -0.24 4.78
N PHE A 105 -4.30 -1.30 5.28
CA PHE A 105 -3.93 -2.68 4.96
C PHE A 105 -5.14 -3.49 4.52
N ALA A 106 -5.08 -4.08 3.33
CA ALA A 106 -6.07 -5.06 2.87
C ALA A 106 -5.51 -6.47 3.00
N VAL A 107 -6.22 -7.38 3.67
CA VAL A 107 -5.75 -8.75 3.89
C VAL A 107 -5.80 -9.53 2.57
N ASP A 108 -4.69 -10.18 2.21
CA ASP A 108 -4.65 -11.08 1.06
C ASP A 108 -5.40 -12.38 1.43
N PRO A 109 -6.38 -12.87 0.64
CA PRO A 109 -6.96 -14.18 0.92
C PRO A 109 -5.93 -15.33 0.87
N VAL A 110 -4.80 -15.14 0.16
CA VAL A 110 -3.68 -16.08 0.13
C VAL A 110 -2.70 -15.76 1.26
N GLN A 111 -2.51 -16.71 2.17
CA GLN A 111 -1.69 -16.52 3.39
C GLN A 111 -0.50 -17.49 3.50
N ASP A 112 -0.34 -18.40 2.55
CA ASP A 112 0.68 -19.46 2.54
C ASP A 112 1.88 -19.15 1.64
N HIS A 113 2.24 -17.86 1.54
CA HIS A 113 3.36 -17.41 0.73
C HIS A 113 4.70 -17.99 1.23
N PRO A 114 5.46 -18.71 0.39
CA PRO A 114 6.79 -19.20 0.73
C PRO A 114 7.76 -18.03 0.97
N LEU A 115 8.57 -18.11 2.04
CA LEU A 115 9.52 -17.05 2.45
C LEU A 115 11.00 -17.48 2.32
N ASP A 116 11.25 -18.62 1.70
CA ASP A 116 12.57 -18.98 1.14
C ASP A 116 12.93 -18.07 -0.05
N TRP A 117 11.93 -17.53 -0.75
CA TRP A 117 12.09 -16.51 -1.79
C TRP A 117 11.13 -15.33 -1.56
N PRO A 118 11.48 -14.10 -1.99
CA PRO A 118 10.54 -12.98 -1.98
C PRO A 118 9.26 -13.30 -2.75
N PRO A 119 8.08 -13.10 -2.14
CA PRO A 119 6.83 -13.01 -2.89
C PRO A 119 6.98 -11.96 -3.99
N GLY A 120 6.92 -12.41 -5.24
CA GLY A 120 7.13 -11.58 -6.43
C GLY A 120 5.82 -10.99 -6.95
N LEU A 121 4.99 -10.40 -6.09
CA LEU A 121 3.68 -9.86 -6.49
C LEU A 121 3.81 -8.44 -7.08
N PRO A 122 3.12 -8.14 -8.20
CA PRO A 122 3.15 -6.82 -8.81
C PRO A 122 2.37 -5.80 -7.95
N GLN A 123 2.73 -4.53 -8.08
CA GLN A 123 1.84 -3.46 -7.62
C GLN A 123 0.59 -3.45 -8.50
N VAL A 124 -0.56 -3.23 -7.88
CA VAL A 124 -1.84 -3.14 -8.58
C VAL A 124 -2.36 -1.72 -8.43
N PHE A 125 -2.61 -1.05 -9.56
CA PHE A 125 -2.99 0.36 -9.59
C PHE A 125 -4.50 0.56 -9.81
N GLU A 126 -5.03 1.60 -9.17
CA GLU A 126 -6.31 2.24 -9.47
C GLU A 126 -6.08 3.71 -9.85
N PRO A 127 -6.11 4.05 -11.16
CA PRO A 127 -5.99 5.44 -11.60
C PRO A 127 -7.11 6.31 -11.04
N LEU A 128 -6.75 7.49 -10.53
CA LEU A 128 -7.73 8.53 -10.11
C LEU A 128 -7.97 9.56 -11.22
N VAL A 129 -7.14 9.53 -12.25
CA VAL A 129 -7.13 10.46 -13.39
C VAL A 129 -6.85 9.67 -14.66
N GLN A 130 -7.47 10.11 -15.76
CA GLN A 130 -7.17 9.62 -17.10
C GLN A 130 -6.03 10.46 -17.68
N ASP A 131 -4.81 9.93 -17.67
CA ASP A 131 -3.63 10.61 -18.20
C ASP A 131 -2.63 9.63 -18.83
N ALA A 132 -2.16 9.95 -20.03
CA ALA A 132 -1.28 9.08 -20.80
C ALA A 132 0.14 8.92 -20.19
N VAL A 133 0.57 9.84 -19.32
CA VAL A 133 1.80 9.68 -18.52
C VAL A 133 1.59 8.60 -17.46
N LEU A 134 0.45 8.62 -16.75
CA LEU A 134 0.12 7.62 -15.74
C LEU A 134 -0.01 6.23 -16.37
N ASP A 135 -0.70 6.09 -17.50
CA ASP A 135 -0.83 4.82 -18.20
C ASP A 135 0.54 4.25 -18.60
N ARG A 136 1.43 5.10 -19.13
CA ARG A 136 2.81 4.70 -19.48
C ARG A 136 3.62 4.32 -18.25
N PHE A 137 3.41 4.97 -17.12
CA PHE A 137 4.10 4.64 -15.87
C PHE A 137 3.66 3.27 -15.34
N ILE A 138 2.35 3.01 -15.30
CA ILE A 138 1.80 1.72 -14.88
C ILE A 138 2.31 0.60 -15.81
N ALA A 139 2.33 0.83 -17.12
CA ALA A 139 2.88 -0.13 -18.08
C ALA A 139 4.39 -0.38 -17.87
N ALA A 140 5.17 0.67 -17.58
CA ALA A 140 6.59 0.54 -17.30
C ALA A 140 6.87 -0.19 -15.97
N GLU A 141 6.09 0.07 -14.91
CA GLU A 141 6.15 -0.69 -13.65
C GLU A 141 5.84 -2.18 -13.88
N ALA A 142 4.79 -2.49 -14.66
CA ALA A 142 4.45 -3.86 -15.03
C ALA A 142 5.59 -4.55 -15.81
N GLU A 143 6.26 -3.83 -16.73
CA GLU A 143 7.42 -4.36 -17.46
C GLU A 143 8.61 -4.65 -16.53
N VAL A 144 8.98 -3.70 -15.67
CA VAL A 144 10.05 -3.87 -14.67
C VAL A 144 9.76 -5.08 -13.80
N HIS A 145 8.53 -5.18 -13.31
CA HIS A 145 8.09 -6.30 -12.50
C HIS A 145 8.22 -7.64 -13.24
N ALA A 146 7.71 -7.73 -14.47
CA ALA A 146 7.77 -8.94 -15.26
C ALA A 146 9.21 -9.39 -15.56
N LEU A 147 10.11 -8.45 -15.84
CA LEU A 147 11.53 -8.74 -16.04
C LEU A 147 12.19 -9.25 -14.75
N ARG A 148 11.91 -8.60 -13.62
CA ARG A 148 12.41 -9.03 -12.30
C ARG A 148 11.85 -10.39 -11.88
N ALA A 149 10.59 -10.68 -12.18
CA ALA A 149 9.98 -11.98 -11.92
C ALA A 149 10.71 -13.08 -12.70
N ARG A 150 10.87 -12.93 -14.02
CA ARG A 150 11.62 -13.87 -14.86
C ARG A 150 13.08 -14.05 -14.41
N TYR A 151 13.70 -12.97 -13.96
CA TYR A 151 15.06 -13.02 -13.43
C TYR A 151 15.10 -13.86 -12.14
N ARG A 152 14.19 -13.63 -11.19
CA ARG A 152 14.08 -14.41 -9.95
C ARG A 152 13.74 -15.88 -10.20
N ASP A 153 12.80 -16.18 -11.08
CA ASP A 153 12.46 -17.56 -11.45
C ASP A 153 13.69 -18.30 -11.99
N ALA A 154 14.51 -17.60 -12.80
CA ALA A 154 15.75 -18.15 -13.33
C ALA A 154 16.83 -18.33 -12.25
N GLU A 155 16.92 -17.42 -11.27
CA GLU A 155 17.81 -17.58 -10.11
C GLU A 155 17.39 -18.79 -9.27
N GLN A 156 16.10 -18.93 -8.95
CA GLN A 156 15.56 -20.04 -8.16
C GLN A 156 15.73 -21.40 -8.87
N ALA A 157 15.76 -21.41 -10.20
CA ALA A 157 16.01 -22.61 -10.99
C ALA A 157 17.49 -23.08 -10.98
N ILE A 158 18.41 -22.31 -10.41
CA ILE A 158 19.79 -22.76 -10.23
C ILE A 158 19.82 -23.80 -9.09
N PRO A 159 20.38 -25.01 -9.30
CA PRO A 159 20.26 -26.12 -8.34
C PRO A 159 20.73 -25.82 -6.92
N SER A 160 21.82 -25.05 -6.77
CA SER A 160 22.37 -24.69 -5.46
C SER A 160 21.90 -23.31 -4.98
N ALA A 161 20.95 -22.67 -5.67
CA ALA A 161 20.58 -21.30 -5.33
C ALA A 161 19.77 -21.26 -4.04
N THR A 162 20.24 -20.41 -3.15
CA THR A 162 19.57 -20.10 -1.89
C THR A 162 19.51 -18.59 -1.78
N CYS A 163 18.34 -18.09 -1.42
CA CYS A 163 18.13 -16.67 -1.22
C CYS A 163 18.31 -16.37 0.27
N PHE A 164 19.33 -15.58 0.59
CA PHE A 164 19.58 -15.11 1.93
C PHE A 164 19.27 -13.62 2.06
N ASP A 165 18.81 -13.28 3.24
CA ASP A 165 18.48 -11.92 3.60
C ASP A 165 19.73 -11.18 4.15
N GLY A 166 20.68 -10.78 3.28
CA GLY A 166 21.94 -10.08 3.63
C GLY A 166 21.70 -8.68 4.23
N ASP A 167 22.66 -7.85 4.64
CA ASP A 167 22.35 -6.64 5.45
C ASP A 167 21.57 -5.51 4.74
N ALA A 168 21.58 -5.44 3.40
CA ALA A 168 20.93 -4.36 2.63
C ALA A 168 20.12 -4.85 1.42
N GLU A 169 20.52 -5.96 0.81
CA GLU A 169 19.89 -6.52 -0.39
C GLU A 169 19.61 -8.01 -0.22
N LEU A 170 18.65 -8.49 -0.99
CA LEU A 170 18.39 -9.92 -1.13
C LEU A 170 19.58 -10.51 -1.90
N ILE A 171 20.31 -11.45 -1.31
CA ILE A 171 21.53 -12.02 -1.92
C ILE A 171 21.24 -13.46 -2.30
N VAL A 172 21.44 -13.78 -3.59
CA VAL A 172 21.41 -15.16 -4.06
C VAL A 172 22.80 -15.76 -3.87
N HIS A 173 22.87 -16.79 -3.03
CA HIS A 173 24.06 -17.59 -2.81
C HIS A 173 23.99 -18.86 -3.65
N VAL A 174 25.14 -19.26 -4.19
CA VAL A 174 25.32 -20.50 -4.95
C VAL A 174 26.60 -21.18 -4.49
N GLU A 175 26.62 -22.51 -4.51
CA GLU A 175 27.68 -23.29 -3.83
C GLU A 175 28.81 -23.72 -4.79
N THR A 176 28.51 -23.88 -6.08
CA THR A 176 29.47 -24.44 -7.04
C THR A 176 29.97 -23.40 -8.04
N ILE A 177 31.19 -23.58 -8.56
CA ILE A 177 31.76 -22.74 -9.63
C ILE A 177 30.85 -22.77 -10.88
N ALA A 178 30.24 -23.92 -11.18
CA ALA A 178 29.31 -24.05 -12.29
C ALA A 178 28.04 -23.20 -12.08
N ASP A 179 27.51 -23.16 -10.87
CA ASP A 179 26.34 -22.33 -10.52
C ASP A 179 26.68 -20.85 -10.46
N VAL A 180 27.87 -20.47 -10.01
CA VAL A 180 28.39 -19.10 -10.15
C VAL A 180 28.40 -18.69 -11.63
N ALA A 181 28.88 -19.55 -12.52
CA ALA A 181 28.88 -19.26 -13.95
C ALA A 181 27.45 -19.13 -14.54
N ARG A 182 26.50 -19.95 -14.07
CA ARG A 182 25.07 -19.85 -14.42
C ARG A 182 24.49 -18.51 -13.95
N LEU A 183 24.67 -18.14 -12.68
CA LEU A 183 24.20 -16.88 -12.11
C LEU A 183 24.76 -15.68 -12.89
N LYS A 184 26.07 -15.65 -13.16
CA LYS A 184 26.69 -14.59 -13.98
C LYS A 184 26.15 -14.50 -15.40
N LYS A 185 25.74 -15.62 -15.99
CA LYS A 185 25.07 -15.64 -17.30
C LYS A 185 23.66 -15.03 -17.22
N LEU A 186 22.91 -15.31 -16.15
CA LEU A 186 21.61 -14.70 -15.91
C LEU A 186 21.73 -13.19 -15.69
N GLU A 187 22.66 -12.76 -14.85
CA GLU A 187 22.92 -11.33 -14.57
C GLU A 187 23.19 -10.56 -15.87
N ARG A 188 24.07 -11.09 -16.74
CA ARG A 188 24.38 -10.48 -18.05
C ARG A 188 23.17 -10.40 -18.97
N ARG A 189 22.23 -11.34 -18.87
CA ARG A 189 21.03 -11.39 -19.71
C ARG A 189 19.95 -10.42 -19.22
N TYR A 190 19.67 -10.41 -17.92
CA TYR A 190 18.49 -9.74 -17.36
C TYR A 190 18.77 -8.35 -16.82
N LEU A 191 19.88 -8.13 -16.13
CA LEU A 191 20.12 -6.86 -15.44
C LEU A 191 20.16 -5.64 -16.38
N PRO A 192 20.75 -5.70 -17.60
CA PRO A 192 20.68 -4.57 -18.53
C PRO A 192 19.24 -4.23 -18.96
N ALA A 193 18.41 -5.25 -19.20
CA ALA A 193 17.01 -5.06 -19.58
C ALA A 193 16.20 -4.46 -18.41
N ILE A 194 16.39 -4.98 -17.19
CA ILE A 194 15.76 -4.44 -15.98
C ILE A 194 16.13 -2.97 -15.80
N ARG A 195 17.43 -2.63 -15.84
CA ARG A 195 17.89 -1.23 -15.71
C ARG A 195 17.33 -0.31 -16.78
N THR A 196 17.20 -0.81 -18.01
CA THR A 196 16.62 -0.04 -19.11
C THR A 196 15.13 0.23 -18.87
N ALA A 197 14.37 -0.78 -18.43
CA ALA A 197 12.96 -0.62 -18.09
C ALA A 197 12.77 0.33 -16.90
N GLU A 198 13.60 0.22 -15.86
CA GLU A 198 13.62 1.13 -14.71
C GLU A 198 13.93 2.56 -15.14
N SER A 199 14.91 2.76 -16.02
CA SER A 199 15.24 4.09 -16.55
C SER A 199 14.07 4.70 -17.32
N ARG A 200 13.33 3.91 -18.11
CA ARG A 200 12.13 4.38 -18.82
C ARG A 200 11.01 4.76 -17.86
N ARG A 201 10.79 3.96 -16.81
CA ARG A 201 9.82 4.28 -15.76
C ARG A 201 10.22 5.57 -15.04
N ASP A 202 11.47 5.67 -14.59
CA ASP A 202 11.96 6.78 -13.79
C ASP A 202 11.94 8.10 -14.58
N ALA A 203 12.13 8.04 -15.89
CA ALA A 203 11.98 9.19 -16.80
C ALA A 203 10.55 9.78 -16.81
N LEU A 204 9.53 9.04 -16.35
CA LEU A 204 8.15 9.53 -16.25
C LEU A 204 7.86 10.24 -14.93
N ILE A 205 8.71 10.08 -13.90
CA ILE A 205 8.49 10.64 -12.56
C ILE A 205 8.28 12.17 -12.60
N PRO A 206 9.10 12.98 -13.31
CA PRO A 206 8.89 14.43 -13.35
C PRO A 206 7.51 14.84 -13.88
N ALA A 207 6.99 14.12 -14.88
CA ALA A 207 5.67 14.40 -15.45
C ALA A 207 4.54 13.99 -14.49
N LEU A 208 4.72 12.91 -13.73
CA LEU A 208 3.78 12.53 -12.67
C LEU A 208 3.78 13.52 -11.50
N VAL A 209 4.94 14.09 -11.16
CA VAL A 209 5.01 15.17 -10.15
C VAL A 209 4.18 16.37 -10.61
N ALA A 210 4.34 16.80 -11.86
CA ALA A 210 3.53 17.89 -12.41
C ALA A 210 2.02 17.56 -12.40
N LEU A 211 1.65 16.31 -12.67
CA LEU A 211 0.27 15.84 -12.60
C LEU A 211 -0.28 15.90 -11.16
N GLN A 212 0.51 15.47 -10.19
CA GLN A 212 0.17 15.53 -8.77
C GLN A 212 0.01 16.97 -8.28
N ASP A 213 0.96 17.85 -8.62
CA ASP A 213 0.92 19.27 -8.23
C ASP A 213 -0.34 19.94 -8.77
N ALA A 214 -0.67 19.72 -10.06
CA ALA A 214 -1.89 20.25 -10.67
C ALA A 214 -3.18 19.73 -9.98
N ALA A 215 -3.21 18.46 -9.57
CA ALA A 215 -4.34 17.88 -8.87
C ALA A 215 -4.52 18.50 -7.46
N LEU A 216 -3.41 18.71 -6.74
CA LEU A 216 -3.42 19.33 -5.41
C LEU A 216 -3.85 20.79 -5.47
N GLU A 217 -3.31 21.58 -6.40
CA GLU A 217 -3.72 22.98 -6.62
C GLU A 217 -5.21 23.09 -7.02
N GLY A 218 -5.71 22.13 -7.80
CA GLY A 218 -7.14 22.05 -8.14
C GLY A 218 -8.01 21.84 -6.90
N ALA A 219 -7.61 20.91 -6.02
CA ALA A 219 -8.31 20.63 -4.78
C ALA A 219 -8.30 21.82 -3.80
N GLU A 220 -7.18 22.53 -3.69
CA GLU A 220 -7.06 23.74 -2.87
C GLU A 220 -7.96 24.86 -3.40
N ARG A 221 -7.99 25.07 -4.72
CA ARG A 221 -8.90 26.05 -5.34
C ARG A 221 -10.36 25.73 -5.06
N LEU A 222 -10.78 24.46 -5.18
CA LEU A 222 -12.15 24.05 -4.87
C LEU A 222 -12.50 24.31 -3.39
N ARG A 223 -11.58 24.05 -2.47
CA ARG A 223 -11.76 24.36 -1.04
C ARG A 223 -11.86 25.87 -0.79
N ALA A 224 -11.04 26.66 -1.47
CA ALA A 224 -11.04 28.12 -1.38
C ALA A 224 -12.27 28.77 -2.05
N TRP A 225 -12.96 28.07 -2.95
CA TRP A 225 -14.21 28.53 -3.60
C TRP A 225 -15.49 28.08 -2.87
N ALA A 226 -15.37 27.13 -1.93
CA ALA A 226 -16.44 26.70 -1.04
C ALA A 226 -16.58 27.42 0.34
N PRO A 227 -16.04 28.63 0.61
CA PRO A 227 -16.29 29.31 1.88
C PRO A 227 -17.64 30.03 1.80
N GLY A 228 -18.73 29.33 2.10
CA GLY A 228 -20.04 29.98 2.23
C GLY A 228 -21.29 29.19 1.87
N MET A 229 -21.19 27.92 1.45
CA MET A 229 -22.38 27.05 1.43
C MET A 229 -22.73 26.66 2.87
N MET A 230 -23.32 27.61 3.60
CA MET A 230 -24.20 27.30 4.72
C MET A 230 -25.21 26.29 4.20
N VAL A 231 -25.19 25.10 4.79
CA VAL A 231 -26.31 24.17 4.73
C VAL A 231 -27.51 24.94 5.27
N VAL A 232 -28.35 25.46 4.37
CA VAL A 232 -29.67 25.95 4.73
C VAL A 232 -30.43 24.70 5.17
N GLY A 233 -30.41 24.46 6.48
CA GLY A 233 -31.24 23.42 7.08
C GLY A 233 -32.70 23.69 6.72
N PRO A 234 -33.54 22.64 6.58
CA PRO A 234 -34.96 22.85 6.37
C PRO A 234 -35.51 23.70 7.51
N ASP A 235 -36.18 24.77 7.12
CA ASP A 235 -36.82 25.77 7.95
C ASP A 235 -37.83 25.09 8.89
N ASN A 236 -37.37 24.72 10.10
CA ASN A 236 -38.25 24.28 11.18
C ASN A 236 -38.86 25.52 11.83
N GLY A 237 -39.92 26.03 11.18
CA GLY A 237 -40.78 27.05 11.75
C GLY A 237 -41.28 26.67 13.15
N PRO A 238 -41.58 27.66 14.00
CA PRO A 238 -41.88 27.44 15.41
C PRO A 238 -43.16 26.61 15.60
N ARG A 239 -43.04 25.50 16.32
CA ARG A 239 -44.19 24.76 16.87
C ARG A 239 -44.92 25.67 17.86
N GLN A 240 -46.18 25.97 17.58
CA GLN A 240 -47.11 26.54 18.54
C GLN A 240 -47.31 25.57 19.72
N GLU A 241 -47.11 26.08 20.94
CA GLU A 241 -47.49 25.39 22.18
C GLU A 241 -49.02 25.29 22.27
N PRO A 242 -49.59 24.14 22.67
CA PRO A 242 -51.00 24.08 23.02
C PRO A 242 -51.24 24.71 24.40
N ALA A 243 -52.27 25.55 24.45
CA ALA A 243 -52.74 26.26 25.62
C ALA A 243 -53.04 25.35 26.82
N SER A 244 -52.57 25.80 27.97
CA SER A 244 -52.95 25.38 29.32
C SER A 244 -54.47 25.45 29.52
N ALA A 245 -55.10 24.32 29.87
CA ALA A 245 -56.47 24.26 30.36
C ALA A 245 -56.46 24.17 31.90
N ALA A 246 -57.14 25.14 32.52
CA ALA A 246 -57.36 25.28 33.96
C ALA A 246 -58.47 24.29 34.47
N PRO A 247 -58.65 24.16 35.80
CA PRO A 247 -59.22 22.98 36.45
C PRO A 247 -60.75 23.02 36.55
N CYS A 248 -61.40 21.86 36.44
CA CYS A 248 -62.81 21.70 36.78
C CYS A 248 -62.93 20.80 38.03
N GLY A 249 -63.54 21.37 39.07
CA GLY A 249 -63.67 20.76 40.39
C GLY A 249 -64.72 19.67 40.50
N SER A 250 -64.66 18.97 41.63
CA SER A 250 -65.67 18.06 42.15
C SER A 250 -67.01 18.77 42.44
N PRO A 251 -68.10 18.00 42.54
CA PRO A 251 -68.56 17.66 43.90
C PRO A 251 -68.99 16.19 44.08
N ALA A 252 -69.11 15.84 45.36
CA ALA A 252 -69.44 14.55 45.98
C ALA A 252 -70.89 14.05 45.69
N PRO A 253 -71.39 12.96 46.30
CA PRO A 253 -71.46 12.74 47.76
C PRO A 253 -70.57 11.61 48.31
#